data_AF-A0ABD0QWV0-F1
#
_entry.id   AF-A0ABD0QWV0-F1
#
_cell.length_a   1.000
_cell.length_b   1.000
_cell.length_c   1.000
_cell.angle_alpha   90.00
_cell.angle_beta   90.00
_cell.angle_gamma   90.00
#
_symmetry.space_group_name_H-M   'P 1'
#
loop_
_entity.id
_entity.type
_entity.pdbx_description
1 polymer ?
#
loop_
_entity_poly.entity_id
_entity_poly.type
_entity_poly.pdbx_seq_one_letter_code
_entity_poly.pdbx_strand_id
1 'polypeptide(L)'
;VFADDKSRRRTLPNVTWQDIAVLEAVRDGLKPVAEFTDILSAENYVTVSSLLPVLQLTKDILKEEETDVEMTAGIKRRILEKLDSKYDDSTLQLMRKATLLDPRYKGDHIDAAQLDVIKSQLEVEMVAYWNEKNMPPVPIRVEEEGEEEKDAAGTSSGEKQPAKRIKTLGRLLGRAKPSVSTSTPVDQRAKSEITSYLQEEVIDGDDKPLDCRQHNHSTSQPTQTRKS
;
A
#
# COMPACT_ATOMS: atom_id res chain seq x y z
N VAL A 1 -59.53 -37.10 37.25
CA VAL A 1 -59.64 -36.15 36.13
C VAL A 1 -58.24 -35.96 35.56
N PHE A 2 -57.86 -36.81 34.58
CA PHE A 2 -56.61 -36.67 33.84
C PHE A 2 -56.96 -36.67 32.36
N ALA A 3 -57.40 -35.52 31.88
CA ALA A 3 -57.63 -35.28 30.47
C ALA A 3 -57.46 -33.78 30.25
N ASP A 4 -56.22 -33.34 30.03
CA ASP A 4 -55.91 -32.24 29.11
C ASP A 4 -54.41 -31.93 29.07
N ASP A 5 -53.61 -32.84 28.52
CA ASP A 5 -52.26 -32.46 28.09
C ASP A 5 -51.84 -33.21 26.81
N LYS A 6 -52.67 -33.10 25.77
CA LYS A 6 -52.34 -33.60 24.42
C LYS A 6 -52.31 -32.51 23.35
N SER A 7 -52.64 -31.26 23.70
CA SER A 7 -52.78 -30.14 22.75
C SER A 7 -51.59 -29.16 22.70
N ARG A 8 -50.40 -29.57 23.16
CA ARG A 8 -49.16 -28.75 23.09
C ARG A 8 -48.04 -29.37 22.28
N ARG A 9 -48.32 -30.39 21.47
CA ARG A 9 -47.43 -30.71 20.36
C ARG A 9 -47.67 -29.63 19.32
N ARG A 10 -46.88 -28.56 19.36
CA ARG A 10 -46.79 -27.62 18.24
C ARG A 10 -46.58 -28.48 17.01
N THR A 11 -47.61 -28.60 16.16
CA THR A 11 -47.48 -29.26 14.87
C THR A 11 -46.40 -28.49 14.14
N LEU A 12 -45.21 -29.08 14.03
CA LEU A 12 -44.18 -28.55 13.17
C LEU A 12 -44.83 -28.40 11.79
N PRO A 13 -44.69 -27.24 11.11
CA PRO A 13 -45.19 -27.10 9.76
C PRO A 13 -44.66 -28.28 8.93
N ASN A 14 -45.53 -28.87 8.11
CA ASN A 14 -45.17 -30.01 7.28
C ASN A 14 -44.15 -29.54 6.24
N VAL A 15 -42.87 -29.73 6.53
CA VAL A 15 -41.76 -29.37 5.63
C VAL A 15 -41.89 -30.22 4.37
N THR A 16 -42.05 -29.56 3.24
CA THR A 16 -42.19 -30.21 1.94
C THR A 16 -40.82 -30.43 1.29
N TRP A 17 -40.77 -31.29 0.28
CA TRP A 17 -39.56 -31.45 -0.54
C TRP A 17 -39.14 -30.17 -1.25
N GLN A 18 -40.09 -29.27 -1.55
CA GLN A 18 -39.79 -27.96 -2.13
C GLN A 18 -39.07 -27.07 -1.12
N ASP A 19 -39.50 -27.08 0.15
CA ASP A 19 -38.82 -26.33 1.21
C ASP A 19 -37.38 -26.81 1.40
N ILE A 20 -37.15 -28.13 1.32
CA ILE A 20 -35.80 -28.71 1.40
C ILE A 20 -34.94 -28.25 0.22
N ALA A 21 -35.44 -28.33 -1.01
CA ALA A 21 -34.71 -27.89 -2.20
C ALA A 21 -34.36 -26.39 -2.16
N VAL A 22 -35.27 -25.56 -1.63
CA VAL A 22 -35.01 -24.13 -1.40
C VAL A 22 -33.89 -23.95 -0.38
N LEU A 23 -33.93 -24.64 0.75
CA LEU A 23 -32.89 -24.56 1.77
C LEU A 23 -31.52 -25.04 1.27
N GLU A 24 -31.48 -26.07 0.44
CA GLU A 24 -30.25 -26.57 -0.18
C GLU A 24 -29.65 -25.53 -1.13
N ALA A 25 -30.45 -24.94 -2.01
CA ALA A 25 -29.96 -23.90 -2.91
C ALA A 25 -29.53 -22.61 -2.17
N VAL A 26 -30.20 -22.24 -1.07
CA VAL A 26 -29.74 -21.13 -0.21
C VAL A 26 -28.42 -21.47 0.47
N ARG A 27 -28.30 -22.69 1.03
CA ARG A 27 -27.04 -23.17 1.62
C ARG A 27 -25.92 -23.10 0.59
N ASP A 28 -26.14 -23.62 -0.61
CA ASP A 28 -25.11 -23.73 -1.64
C ASP A 28 -24.70 -22.35 -2.18
N GLY A 29 -25.64 -21.41 -2.30
CA GLY A 29 -25.34 -20.02 -2.69
C GLY A 29 -24.56 -19.23 -1.63
N LEU A 30 -24.78 -19.52 -0.34
CA LEU A 30 -24.12 -18.81 0.76
C LEU A 30 -22.86 -19.51 1.28
N LYS A 31 -22.67 -20.79 0.98
CA LYS A 31 -21.55 -21.60 1.47
C LYS A 31 -20.18 -20.99 1.12
N PRO A 32 -19.90 -20.52 -0.11
CA PRO A 32 -18.62 -19.91 -0.44
C PRO A 32 -18.32 -18.67 0.43
N VAL A 33 -19.34 -17.85 0.72
CA VAL A 33 -19.19 -16.66 1.58
C VAL A 33 -18.93 -17.07 3.02
N ALA A 34 -19.60 -18.11 3.51
CA ALA A 34 -19.40 -18.61 4.86
C ALA A 34 -17.98 -19.16 5.06
N GLU A 35 -17.50 -20.01 4.16
CA GLU A 35 -16.14 -20.57 4.18
C GLU A 35 -15.08 -19.47 4.06
N PHE A 36 -15.29 -18.52 3.15
CA PHE A 36 -14.39 -17.39 2.99
C PHE A 36 -14.33 -16.48 4.23
N THR A 37 -15.47 -16.24 4.88
CA THR A 37 -15.54 -15.44 6.11
C THR A 37 -14.85 -16.14 7.28
N ASP A 38 -14.94 -17.47 7.36
CA ASP A 38 -14.24 -18.26 8.39
C ASP A 38 -12.72 -18.12 8.24
N ILE A 39 -12.21 -18.28 7.01
CA ILE A 39 -10.79 -18.08 6.70
C ILE A 39 -10.34 -16.65 7.04
N LEU A 40 -11.07 -15.64 6.56
CA LEU A 40 -10.75 -14.24 6.86
C LEU A 40 -10.81 -13.90 8.35
N SER A 41 -11.69 -14.56 9.10
CA SER A 41 -11.81 -14.36 10.55
C SER A 41 -10.69 -15.01 11.34
N ALA A 42 -10.00 -15.99 10.76
CA ALA A 42 -8.83 -16.63 11.35
C ALA A 42 -7.53 -15.80 11.17
N GLU A 43 -7.54 -14.80 10.28
CA GLU A 43 -6.37 -13.97 10.00
C GLU A 43 -6.04 -13.01 11.15
N ASN A 44 -4.79 -13.08 11.63
CA ASN A 44 -4.31 -12.27 12.75
C ASN A 44 -3.65 -10.96 12.28
N TYR A 45 -3.35 -10.83 10.99
CA TYR A 45 -2.65 -9.68 10.44
C TYR A 45 -3.18 -9.31 9.05
N VAL A 46 -4.15 -8.39 9.02
CA VAL A 46 -4.76 -7.90 7.78
C VAL A 46 -4.15 -6.56 7.39
N THR A 47 -3.74 -6.42 6.12
CA THR A 47 -3.19 -5.18 5.56
C THR A 47 -4.14 -4.62 4.49
N VAL A 48 -4.10 -3.30 4.27
CA VAL A 48 -4.90 -2.66 3.20
C VAL A 48 -4.56 -3.24 1.82
N SER A 49 -3.31 -3.65 1.63
CA SER A 49 -2.80 -4.27 0.41
C SER A 49 -3.38 -5.65 0.11
N SER A 50 -3.87 -6.40 1.11
CA SER A 50 -4.51 -7.70 0.85
C SER A 50 -5.98 -7.58 0.46
N LEU A 51 -6.60 -6.40 0.63
CA LEU A 51 -8.02 -6.19 0.34
C LEU A 51 -8.38 -6.36 -1.14
N LEU A 52 -7.52 -5.91 -2.06
CA LEU A 52 -7.77 -6.06 -3.49
C LEU A 52 -7.67 -7.53 -3.95
N PRO A 53 -6.59 -8.28 -3.61
CA PRO A 53 -6.53 -9.72 -3.84
C PRO A 53 -7.74 -10.47 -3.26
N VAL A 54 -8.11 -10.16 -2.01
CA VAL A 54 -9.29 -10.73 -1.33
C VAL A 54 -10.58 -10.42 -2.07
N LEU A 55 -10.76 -9.19 -2.54
CA LEU A 55 -11.93 -8.79 -3.31
C LEU A 55 -12.04 -9.55 -4.62
N GLN A 56 -10.94 -9.74 -5.35
CA GLN A 56 -10.90 -10.51 -6.58
C GLN A 56 -11.20 -11.99 -6.33
N LEU A 57 -10.56 -12.59 -5.33
CA LEU A 57 -10.82 -13.97 -4.93
C LEU A 57 -12.28 -14.18 -4.53
N THR A 58 -12.87 -13.24 -3.79
CA THR A 58 -14.30 -13.28 -3.42
C THR A 58 -15.19 -13.27 -4.66
N LYS A 59 -14.82 -12.51 -5.70
CA LYS A 59 -15.58 -12.48 -6.95
C LYS A 59 -15.46 -13.79 -7.72
N ASP A 60 -14.28 -14.40 -7.71
CA ASP A 60 -14.03 -15.67 -8.39
C ASP A 60 -14.81 -16.82 -7.75
N ILE A 61 -14.84 -16.92 -6.41
CA ILE A 61 -15.61 -17.97 -5.70
C ILE A 61 -17.13 -17.79 -5.82
N LEU A 62 -17.60 -16.58 -6.12
CA LEU A 62 -19.01 -16.25 -6.29
C LEU A 62 -19.45 -16.28 -7.75
N LYS A 63 -18.56 -16.64 -8.68
CA LYS A 63 -18.91 -16.73 -10.10
C LYS A 63 -19.99 -17.80 -10.31
N GLU A 64 -20.94 -17.50 -11.19
CA GLU A 64 -21.98 -18.46 -11.59
C GLU A 64 -21.33 -19.65 -12.32
N GLU A 65 -21.69 -20.86 -11.89
CA GLU A 65 -21.24 -22.11 -12.49
C GLU A 65 -22.39 -22.73 -13.28
N GLU A 66 -22.10 -23.48 -14.35
CA GLU A 66 -23.13 -24.14 -15.17
C GLU A 66 -23.94 -25.19 -14.37
N THR A 67 -23.37 -25.68 -13.27
CA THR A 67 -24.01 -26.63 -12.35
C THR A 67 -24.94 -25.97 -11.33
N ASP A 68 -24.94 -24.64 -11.23
CA ASP A 68 -25.79 -23.92 -10.28
C ASP A 68 -27.26 -24.01 -10.69
N VAL A 69 -28.12 -24.31 -9.71
CA VAL A 69 -29.58 -24.12 -9.87
C VAL A 69 -29.87 -22.62 -9.95
N GLU A 70 -30.91 -22.23 -10.68
CA GLU A 70 -31.29 -20.83 -10.93
C GLU A 70 -31.29 -19.96 -9.66
N MET A 71 -31.77 -20.48 -8.53
CA MET A 71 -31.78 -19.74 -7.27
C MET A 71 -30.36 -19.54 -6.71
N THR A 72 -29.50 -20.56 -6.75
CA THR A 72 -28.09 -20.47 -6.32
C THR A 72 -27.34 -19.43 -7.15
N ALA A 73 -27.48 -19.49 -8.48
CA ALA A 73 -26.91 -18.52 -9.40
C ALA A 73 -27.44 -17.10 -9.11
N GLY A 74 -28.75 -16.97 -8.86
CA GLY A 74 -29.38 -15.70 -8.47
C GLY A 74 -28.86 -15.12 -7.15
N ILE A 75 -28.57 -15.97 -6.15
CA ILE A 75 -27.96 -15.54 -4.88
C ILE A 75 -26.54 -15.04 -5.13
N LYS A 76 -25.69 -15.86 -5.78
CA LYS A 76 -24.31 -15.51 -6.13
C LYS A 76 -24.23 -14.17 -6.87
N ARG A 77 -25.05 -13.98 -7.90
CA ARG A 77 -25.15 -12.73 -8.68
C ARG A 77 -25.49 -11.52 -7.83
N ARG A 78 -26.52 -11.61 -6.99
CA ARG A 78 -26.93 -10.49 -6.12
C ARG A 78 -25.83 -10.10 -5.13
N ILE A 79 -25.05 -11.08 -4.65
CA ILE A 79 -23.91 -10.81 -3.78
C ILE A 79 -22.82 -10.08 -4.56
N LEU A 80 -22.48 -10.54 -5.78
CA LEU A 80 -21.51 -9.88 -6.67
C LEU A 80 -21.92 -8.44 -7.00
N GLU A 81 -23.17 -8.22 -7.42
CA GLU A 81 -23.72 -6.89 -7.71
C GLU A 81 -23.57 -5.95 -6.50
N LYS A 82 -23.86 -6.46 -5.29
CA LYS A 82 -23.71 -5.68 -4.07
C LYS A 82 -22.26 -5.37 -3.74
N LEU A 83 -21.35 -6.29 -4.05
CA LEU A 83 -19.91 -6.15 -3.81
C LEU A 83 -19.30 -5.12 -4.77
N ASP A 84 -19.70 -5.15 -6.04
CA ASP A 84 -19.27 -4.18 -7.06
C ASP A 84 -19.74 -2.77 -6.75
N SER A 85 -20.94 -2.62 -6.20
CA SER A 85 -21.45 -1.30 -5.83
C SER A 85 -20.90 -0.76 -4.50
N LYS A 86 -20.14 -1.56 -3.74
CA LYS A 86 -19.75 -1.21 -2.36
C LYS A 86 -18.53 -0.30 -2.30
N TYR A 87 -17.63 -0.41 -3.28
CA TYR A 87 -16.38 0.34 -3.31
C TYR A 87 -16.42 1.35 -4.44
N ASP A 88 -16.23 2.62 -4.10
CA ASP A 88 -16.06 3.68 -5.07
C ASP A 88 -14.65 3.64 -5.68
N ASP A 89 -14.45 4.33 -6.81
CA ASP A 89 -13.16 4.31 -7.50
C ASP A 89 -12.02 4.87 -6.63
N SER A 90 -12.27 5.85 -5.76
CA SER A 90 -11.20 6.39 -4.91
C SER A 90 -10.67 5.37 -3.90
N THR A 91 -11.58 4.58 -3.31
CA THR A 91 -11.21 3.47 -2.43
C THR A 91 -10.46 2.38 -3.20
N LEU A 92 -10.90 2.05 -4.41
CA LEU A 92 -10.22 1.08 -5.26
C LEU A 92 -8.81 1.55 -5.66
N GLN A 93 -8.64 2.85 -5.99
CA GLN A 93 -7.33 3.42 -6.28
C GLN A 93 -6.37 3.31 -5.08
N LEU A 94 -6.87 3.59 -3.86
CA LEU A 94 -6.08 3.41 -2.64
C LEU A 94 -5.65 1.94 -2.45
N MET A 95 -6.59 1.00 -2.62
CA MET A 95 -6.28 -0.44 -2.52
C MET A 95 -5.25 -0.87 -3.56
N ARG A 96 -5.37 -0.40 -4.80
CA ARG A 96 -4.41 -0.71 -5.87
C ARG A 96 -3.02 -0.15 -5.58
N LYS A 97 -2.90 1.11 -5.10
CA LYS A 97 -1.63 1.69 -4.64
C LYS A 97 -1.02 0.88 -3.49
N ALA A 98 -1.82 0.52 -2.49
CA ALA A 98 -1.36 -0.29 -1.37
C ALA A 98 -0.88 -1.67 -1.82
N THR A 99 -1.61 -2.31 -2.73
CA THR A 99 -1.26 -3.63 -3.30
C THR A 99 0.03 -3.56 -4.11
N LEU A 100 0.21 -2.53 -4.94
CA LEU A 100 1.44 -2.31 -5.70
C LEU A 100 2.65 -2.14 -4.77
N LEU A 101 2.48 -1.37 -3.71
CA LEU A 101 3.53 -1.11 -2.73
C LEU A 101 3.80 -2.32 -1.81
N ASP A 102 2.94 -3.33 -1.75
CA ASP A 102 3.18 -4.50 -0.93
C ASP A 102 4.13 -5.48 -1.63
N PRO A 103 5.25 -5.85 -0.99
CA PRO A 103 6.23 -6.75 -1.59
C PRO A 103 5.71 -8.16 -1.89
N ARG A 104 4.57 -8.56 -1.29
CA ARG A 104 3.90 -9.85 -1.56
C ARG A 104 3.18 -9.89 -2.91
N TYR A 105 2.72 -8.74 -3.40
CA TYR A 105 1.85 -8.70 -4.58
C TYR A 105 2.50 -7.97 -5.75
N LYS A 106 3.22 -6.86 -5.50
CA LYS A 106 3.91 -6.04 -6.53
C LYS A 106 3.09 -5.70 -7.79
N GLY A 107 1.77 -5.69 -7.67
CA GLY A 107 0.85 -5.41 -8.77
C GLY A 107 0.28 -6.61 -9.53
N ASP A 108 0.54 -7.85 -9.10
CA ASP A 108 0.02 -9.09 -9.72
C ASP A 108 -1.52 -9.13 -9.78
N HIS A 109 -2.18 -8.44 -8.85
CA HIS A 109 -3.64 -8.33 -8.73
C HIS A 109 -4.20 -7.07 -9.41
N ILE A 110 -3.45 -6.41 -10.29
CA ILE A 110 -3.85 -5.17 -10.96
C ILE A 110 -3.78 -5.36 -12.48
N ASP A 111 -4.84 -5.00 -13.18
CA ASP A 111 -4.85 -5.01 -14.65
C ASP A 111 -3.70 -4.17 -15.22
N ALA A 112 -3.03 -4.65 -16.27
CA ALA A 112 -1.88 -3.97 -16.86
C ALA A 112 -2.13 -2.49 -17.19
N ALA A 113 -3.32 -2.16 -17.72
CA ALA A 113 -3.71 -0.78 -18.01
C ALA A 113 -3.83 0.09 -16.75
N GLN A 114 -4.34 -0.46 -15.66
CA GLN A 114 -4.45 0.26 -14.38
C GLN A 114 -3.09 0.37 -13.70
N LEU A 115 -2.25 -0.65 -13.83
CA LEU A 115 -0.92 -0.70 -13.25
C LEU A 115 -0.05 0.46 -13.74
N ASP A 116 -0.07 0.77 -15.04
CA ASP A 116 0.70 1.89 -15.61
C ASP A 116 0.18 3.26 -15.15
N VAL A 117 -1.15 3.40 -15.00
CA VAL A 117 -1.76 4.61 -14.43
C VAL A 117 -1.30 4.82 -12.99
N ILE A 118 -1.31 3.77 -12.17
CA ILE A 118 -0.93 3.85 -10.76
C ILE A 118 0.56 4.13 -10.59
N LYS A 119 1.42 3.50 -11.39
CA LYS A 119 2.85 3.82 -11.42
C LYS A 119 3.08 5.30 -11.69
N SER A 120 2.42 5.83 -12.72
CA SER A 120 2.53 7.24 -13.09
C SER A 120 2.06 8.17 -11.97
N GLN A 121 0.97 7.83 -11.28
CA GLN A 121 0.48 8.60 -10.13
C GLN A 121 1.47 8.56 -8.96
N LEU A 122 2.01 7.39 -8.65
CA LEU A 122 2.98 7.21 -7.56
C LEU A 122 4.27 7.98 -7.84
N GLU A 123 4.75 8.00 -9.08
CA GLU A 123 5.89 8.83 -9.50
C GLU A 123 5.65 10.31 -9.20
N VAL A 124 4.46 10.83 -9.56
CA VAL A 124 4.09 12.23 -9.31
C VAL A 124 4.04 12.52 -7.80
N GLU A 125 3.47 11.63 -7.00
CA GLU A 125 3.39 11.77 -5.55
C GLU A 125 4.79 11.75 -4.89
N MET A 126 5.69 10.86 -5.35
CA MET A 126 7.07 10.81 -4.87
C MET A 126 7.84 12.09 -5.18
N VAL A 127 7.69 12.62 -6.40
CA VAL A 127 8.31 13.89 -6.81
C VAL A 127 7.79 15.05 -5.95
N ALA A 128 6.47 15.14 -5.76
CA ALA A 128 5.87 16.17 -4.91
C ALA A 128 6.40 16.11 -3.48
N TYR A 129 6.46 14.92 -2.88
CA TYR A 129 6.99 14.70 -1.54
C TYR A 129 8.46 15.12 -1.40
N TRP A 130 9.31 14.79 -2.38
CA TRP A 130 10.71 15.22 -2.35
C TRP A 130 10.90 16.71 -2.56
N ASN A 131 10.07 17.34 -3.39
CA ASN A 131 10.12 18.78 -3.58
C ASN A 131 9.72 19.53 -2.30
N GLU A 132 8.70 19.04 -1.59
CA GLU A 132 8.29 19.58 -0.29
C GLU A 132 9.40 19.41 0.77
N LYS A 133 10.02 18.24 0.85
CA LYS A 133 11.13 17.99 1.79
C LYS A 133 12.41 18.76 1.49
N ASN A 134 12.66 19.10 0.22
CA ASN A 134 13.83 19.86 -0.20
C ASN A 134 13.60 21.39 -0.14
N MET A 135 12.43 21.85 0.32
CA MET A 135 12.15 23.27 0.46
C MET A 135 13.08 23.86 1.54
N PRO A 136 13.85 24.93 1.26
CA PRO A 136 14.60 25.61 2.30
C PRO A 136 13.63 26.14 3.37
N PRO A 137 14.00 26.11 4.66
CA PRO A 137 13.14 26.66 5.70
C PRO A 137 12.85 28.12 5.35
N VAL A 138 11.57 28.45 5.19
CA VAL A 138 11.11 29.82 4.93
C VAL A 138 11.63 30.68 6.08
N PRO A 139 12.49 31.68 5.84
CA PRO A 139 12.82 32.61 6.89
C PRO A 139 11.53 33.37 7.23
N ILE A 140 11.00 33.13 8.42
CA ILE A 140 9.96 33.96 9.02
C ILE A 140 10.59 35.35 9.14
N ARG A 141 10.26 36.22 8.20
CA ARG A 141 10.61 37.63 8.25
C ARG A 141 9.67 38.23 9.29
N VAL A 142 10.12 38.25 10.54
CA VAL A 142 9.52 39.14 11.53
C VAL A 142 9.82 40.54 11.02
N GLU A 143 8.79 41.22 10.53
CA GLU A 143 8.86 42.63 10.20
C GLU A 143 9.00 43.38 11.53
N GLU A 144 10.24 43.62 11.96
CA GLU A 144 10.53 44.71 12.88
C GLU A 144 10.57 46.00 12.05
N GLU A 145 9.45 46.73 12.07
CA GLU A 145 9.42 48.15 11.72
C GLU A 145 10.20 48.93 12.78
N GLY A 146 11.23 49.66 12.35
CA GLY A 146 12.08 50.45 13.26
C GLY A 146 13.17 51.23 12.52
N GLU A 147 12.73 52.31 11.89
CA GLU A 147 13.35 53.62 11.61
C GLU A 147 14.89 53.80 11.51
N GLU A 148 15.26 54.63 10.53
CA GLU A 148 16.59 55.10 10.11
C GLU A 148 17.35 55.92 11.17
N GLU A 149 18.69 55.83 11.22
CA GLU A 149 19.61 56.93 10.83
C GLU A 149 21.11 56.65 11.10
N LYS A 150 21.91 57.00 10.09
CA LYS A 150 23.22 57.71 10.09
C LYS A 150 24.54 57.10 10.61
N ASP A 151 25.44 57.03 9.62
CA ASP A 151 26.77 57.68 9.52
C ASP A 151 28.08 57.03 10.02
N ALA A 152 29.03 57.13 9.08
CA ALA A 152 30.47 57.42 9.22
C ALA A 152 31.48 56.29 9.56
N ALA A 153 32.24 55.94 8.51
CA ALA A 153 33.71 55.88 8.41
C ALA A 153 34.56 55.17 9.50
N GLY A 154 35.34 54.17 9.06
CA GLY A 154 36.44 53.62 9.87
C GLY A 154 37.27 52.54 9.16
N THR A 155 38.32 52.95 8.47
CA THR A 155 39.42 52.13 7.93
C THR A 155 40.12 51.31 9.03
N SER A 156 40.37 50.01 8.82
CA SER A 156 41.70 49.41 9.08
C SER A 156 41.86 48.00 8.48
N SER A 157 43.05 47.84 7.90
CA SER A 157 43.66 46.64 7.31
C SER A 157 43.99 45.56 8.36
N GLY A 158 43.97 44.30 7.95
CA GLY A 158 44.44 43.17 8.75
C GLY A 158 44.48 41.83 8.02
N GLU A 159 45.40 41.67 7.06
CA GLU A 159 45.82 40.36 6.56
C GLU A 159 46.39 39.46 7.68
N LYS A 160 46.05 38.15 7.67
CA LYS A 160 47.00 37.02 7.86
C LYS A 160 46.32 35.63 7.69
N GLN A 161 46.48 35.11 6.47
CA GLN A 161 46.87 33.77 6.00
C GLN A 161 46.78 32.46 6.87
N PRO A 162 46.77 31.28 6.20
CA PRO A 162 45.92 30.12 6.52
C PRO A 162 46.64 28.96 7.24
N ALA A 163 45.91 28.24 8.09
CA ALA A 163 46.40 27.02 8.74
C ALA A 163 46.34 25.79 7.81
N LYS A 164 47.51 25.42 7.28
CA LYS A 164 47.99 24.11 6.81
C LYS A 164 46.94 22.99 6.61
N ARG A 165 46.51 22.80 5.36
CA ARG A 165 45.79 21.58 4.92
C ARG A 165 46.74 20.37 4.90
N ILE A 166 46.41 19.34 5.68
CA ILE A 166 47.06 18.03 5.68
C ILE A 166 46.95 17.43 4.27
N LYS A 167 48.08 17.03 3.70
CA LYS A 167 48.16 16.40 2.37
C LYS A 167 48.04 14.88 2.54
N THR A 168 46.82 14.36 2.47
CA THR A 168 46.55 12.92 2.54
C THR A 168 46.81 12.25 1.18
N LEU A 169 47.38 11.04 1.19
CA LEU A 169 47.67 10.20 0.00
C LEU A 169 46.44 9.99 -0.92
N GLY A 170 45.23 9.99 -0.36
CA GLY A 170 43.98 9.92 -1.14
C GLY A 170 43.78 11.07 -2.13
N ARG A 171 44.45 12.21 -1.92
CA ARG A 171 44.39 13.38 -2.82
C ARG A 171 45.43 13.34 -3.95
N LEU A 172 46.46 12.50 -3.83
CA LEU A 172 47.48 12.24 -4.85
C LEU A 172 47.10 11.08 -5.78
N LEU A 173 46.25 10.15 -5.32
CA LEU A 173 45.85 8.96 -6.07
C LEU A 173 44.49 9.07 -6.77
N GLY A 174 43.72 10.15 -6.54
CA GLY A 174 42.36 10.30 -7.03
C GLY A 174 42.16 11.41 -8.07
N ARG A 175 42.83 11.33 -9.24
CA ARG A 175 42.47 12.15 -10.41
C ARG A 175 42.38 11.28 -11.65
N ALA A 176 41.23 10.63 -11.83
CA ALA A 176 40.57 10.41 -13.13
C ALA A 176 39.30 9.57 -12.94
N LYS A 177 38.18 10.23 -12.67
CA LYS A 177 37.08 10.44 -13.62
C LYS A 177 36.28 11.62 -13.08
N PRO A 178 35.88 12.60 -13.90
CA PRO A 178 34.79 13.47 -13.48
C PRO A 178 33.57 12.53 -13.34
N SER A 179 33.25 12.12 -12.11
CA SER A 179 31.85 11.84 -11.84
C SER A 179 31.20 13.20 -11.95
N VAL A 180 30.63 13.48 -13.12
CA VAL A 180 29.48 14.35 -13.19
C VAL A 180 28.57 13.81 -12.12
N SER A 181 28.52 14.47 -10.96
CA SER A 181 27.37 14.38 -10.08
C SER A 181 26.25 15.03 -10.87
N THR A 182 25.73 14.31 -11.86
CA THR A 182 24.43 14.58 -12.43
C THR A 182 23.54 14.33 -11.23
N SER A 183 23.14 15.41 -10.55
CA SER A 183 21.95 15.33 -9.74
C SER A 183 20.88 14.84 -10.71
N THR A 184 20.58 13.53 -10.66
CA THR A 184 19.50 12.97 -11.46
C THR A 184 18.27 13.81 -11.14
N PRO A 185 17.57 14.34 -12.14
CA PRO A 185 16.35 15.08 -11.90
C PRO A 185 15.40 14.22 -11.04
N VAL A 186 14.69 14.87 -10.12
CA VAL A 186 13.86 14.22 -9.09
C VAL A 186 12.88 13.21 -9.74
N ASP A 187 12.38 13.52 -10.93
CA ASP A 187 11.51 12.66 -11.73
C ASP A 187 12.19 11.35 -12.17
N GLN A 188 13.45 11.42 -12.60
CA GLN A 188 14.22 10.25 -13.03
C GLN A 188 14.61 9.37 -11.83
N ARG A 189 14.81 9.99 -10.67
CA ARG A 189 15.00 9.28 -9.41
C ARG A 189 13.74 8.51 -9.01
N ALA A 190 12.55 9.13 -9.09
CA ALA A 190 11.28 8.47 -8.72
C ALA A 190 11.02 7.23 -9.60
N LYS A 191 11.18 7.41 -10.92
CA LYS A 191 11.04 6.33 -11.91
C LYS A 191 11.99 5.17 -11.66
N SER A 192 13.27 5.47 -11.41
CA SER A 192 14.28 4.43 -11.16
C SER A 192 14.03 3.69 -9.85
N GLU A 193 13.58 4.37 -8.80
CA GLU A 193 13.26 3.74 -7.51
C GLU A 193 12.05 2.80 -7.61
N ILE A 194 10.95 3.24 -8.24
CA ILE A 194 9.78 2.39 -8.47
C ILE A 194 10.14 1.19 -9.35
N THR A 195 10.91 1.41 -10.43
CA THR A 195 11.32 0.32 -11.32
C THR A 195 12.21 -0.69 -10.60
N SER A 196 13.16 -0.21 -9.78
CA SER A 196 14.03 -1.07 -8.99
C SER A 196 13.23 -1.92 -8.00
N TYR A 197 12.29 -1.30 -7.28
CA TYR A 197 11.42 -2.00 -6.32
C TYR A 197 10.60 -3.13 -6.95
N LEU A 198 10.05 -2.89 -8.14
CA LEU A 198 9.26 -3.88 -8.88
C LEU A 198 10.10 -5.06 -9.41
N GLN A 199 11.43 -4.89 -9.51
CA GLN A 199 12.35 -5.95 -9.94
C GLN A 199 12.90 -6.79 -8.78
N GLU A 200 12.72 -6.34 -7.53
CA GLU A 200 13.11 -7.13 -6.35
C GLU A 200 12.27 -8.43 -6.27
N GLU A 201 12.74 -9.42 -5.51
CA GLU A 201 12.00 -10.65 -5.30
C GLU A 201 10.71 -10.40 -4.47
N VAL A 202 9.68 -11.20 -4.74
CA VAL A 202 8.42 -11.22 -3.99
C VAL A 202 8.62 -12.03 -2.72
N ILE A 203 8.10 -11.54 -1.60
CA ILE A 203 8.17 -12.24 -0.30
C ILE A 203 6.99 -13.22 -0.15
N ASP A 204 7.08 -14.14 0.80
CA ASP A 204 6.00 -15.10 1.07
C ASP A 204 4.71 -14.40 1.54
N GLY A 205 3.56 -15.01 1.24
CA GLY A 205 2.23 -14.46 1.57
C GLY A 205 2.01 -14.26 3.08
N ASP A 206 2.59 -15.15 3.89
CA ASP A 206 2.45 -15.16 5.35
C ASP A 206 3.47 -14.25 6.05
N ASP A 207 4.50 -13.77 5.32
CA ASP A 207 5.50 -12.86 5.85
C ASP A 207 4.94 -11.45 6.07
N LYS A 208 5.43 -10.78 7.12
CA LYS A 208 5.03 -9.40 7.41
C LYS A 208 5.70 -8.44 6.43
N PRO A 209 4.95 -7.67 5.62
CA PRO A 209 5.51 -6.79 4.60
C PRO A 209 6.32 -5.62 5.18
N LEU A 210 6.09 -5.24 6.44
CA LEU A 210 6.87 -4.19 7.09
C LEU A 210 8.25 -4.68 7.55
N ASP A 211 8.37 -5.95 7.92
CA ASP A 211 9.63 -6.51 8.42
C ASP A 211 10.64 -6.65 7.26
N CYS A 212 10.17 -7.05 6.07
CA CYS A 212 11.02 -7.11 4.88
C CYS A 212 11.58 -5.73 4.49
N ARG A 213 10.78 -4.66 4.58
CA ARG A 213 11.23 -3.30 4.28
C ARG A 213 12.29 -2.85 5.28
N GLN A 214 12.08 -3.13 6.57
CA GLN A 214 13.08 -2.80 7.60
C GLN A 214 14.38 -3.57 7.39
N HIS A 215 14.30 -4.85 6.99
CA HIS A 215 15.46 -5.67 6.67
C HIS A 215 16.23 -5.16 5.44
N ASN A 216 15.52 -4.79 4.36
CA ASN A 216 16.10 -4.26 3.14
C ASN A 216 16.76 -2.89 3.35
N HIS A 217 16.12 -2.01 4.13
CA HIS A 217 16.71 -0.72 4.51
C HIS A 217 17.95 -0.87 5.41
N SER A 218 17.92 -1.82 6.34
CA SER A 218 19.08 -2.11 7.21
C SER A 218 20.26 -2.68 6.43
N THR A 219 19.98 -3.54 5.44
CA THR A 219 21.00 -4.18 4.60
C THR A 219 21.56 -3.22 3.53
N SER A 220 20.76 -2.27 3.05
CA SER A 220 21.20 -1.19 2.14
C SER A 220 22.01 -0.07 2.83
N GLN A 221 22.08 -0.06 4.17
CA GLN A 221 22.92 0.82 4.97
C GLN A 221 24.03 0.03 5.72
N PRO A 222 24.92 -0.75 5.06
CA PRO A 222 25.88 -1.57 5.78
C PRO A 222 27.11 -0.78 6.30
N THR A 223 27.06 0.56 6.36
CA THR A 223 28.21 1.38 6.79
C THR A 223 27.84 2.52 7.74
N GLN A 224 27.07 2.25 8.80
CA GLN A 224 27.12 3.16 9.95
C GLN A 224 26.72 2.56 11.31
N THR A 225 26.97 1.28 11.57
CA THR A 225 26.94 0.77 12.95
C THR A 225 28.05 -0.26 13.16
N ARG A 226 29.27 0.22 13.36
CA ARG A 226 30.27 -0.54 14.13
C ARG A 226 30.87 0.34 15.22
N LYS A 227 30.60 -0.08 16.46
CA LYS A 227 31.28 0.20 17.73
C LYS A 227 30.84 1.46 18.50
N SER A 228 30.20 1.23 19.64
CA SER A 228 30.91 1.34 20.90
C SER A 228 30.75 0.03 21.67
#